data_AF-U2L424-F1
#
_entry.id   AF-U2L424-F1
#
_cell.length_a   1.000
_cell.length_b   1.000
_cell.length_c   1.000
_cell.angle_alpha   90.00
_cell.angle_beta   90.00
_cell.angle_gamma   90.00
#
_symmetry.space_group_name_H-M   'P 1'
#
loop_
_entity.id
_entity.type
_entity.pdbx_description
1 polymer ?
#
loop_
_entity_poly.entity_id
_entity_poly.type
_entity_poly.pdbx_seq_one_letter_code
_entity_poly.pdbx_strand_id
1 'polypeptide(L)'
;MLVVGNNPDRQNIYSAALGLYNSRIVKLINKKKQLKSSVIIDELPTIYFRGLDNLITTARSNKVAVCLGFQDFSQLTRDYGDKDSKVIQNTVGNVFSGQVVGETAKT
;
A
#
# COMPACT_ATOMS: atom_id res chain seq x y z
N MET A 1 14.53 -9.42 -4.47
CA MET A 1 13.89 -8.28 -3.79
C MET A 1 14.03 -7.08 -4.72
N LEU A 2 12.92 -6.48 -5.13
CA LEU A 2 12.91 -5.26 -5.96
C LEU A 2 12.61 -4.10 -5.02
N VAL A 3 13.48 -3.08 -5.00
CA VAL A 3 13.29 -1.87 -4.20
C VAL A 3 13.05 -0.71 -5.17
N VAL A 4 11.97 0.02 -4.95
CA VAL A 4 11.59 1.18 -5.75
C VAL A 4 11.60 2.38 -4.81
N GLY A 5 12.63 3.21 -4.92
CA GLY A 5 12.73 4.47 -4.20
C GLY A 5 12.27 5.63 -5.06
N ASN A 6 11.57 6.60 -4.46
CA ASN A 6 11.23 7.84 -5.13
C ASN A 6 12.24 8.93 -4.76
N ASN A 7 12.65 9.76 -5.72
CA ASN A 7 13.47 10.93 -5.44
C ASN A 7 12.53 12.17 -5.36
N PRO A 8 12.43 12.85 -4.20
CA PRO A 8 11.49 13.95 -3.99
C PRO A 8 11.66 15.10 -5.01
N ASP A 9 12.89 15.36 -5.48
CA ASP A 9 13.16 16.43 -6.46
C ASP A 9 12.64 16.10 -7.87
N ARG A 10 12.33 14.84 -8.16
CA ARG A 10 11.86 14.36 -9.47
C ARG A 10 10.55 13.57 -9.39
N GLN A 11 9.85 13.66 -8.27
CA GLN A 11 8.62 12.92 -7.99
C GLN A 11 7.56 13.13 -9.07
N ASN A 12 7.38 14.38 -9.55
CA ASN A 12 6.39 14.68 -10.59
C ASN A 12 6.76 14.12 -11.97
N ILE A 13 8.05 13.96 -12.26
CA ILE A 13 8.54 13.45 -13.57
C ILE A 13 8.45 11.92 -13.60
N TYR A 14 8.76 11.25 -12.49
CA TYR A 14 8.77 9.78 -12.43
C TYR A 14 7.44 9.16 -11.97
N SER A 15 6.50 9.94 -11.41
CA SER A 15 5.21 9.44 -10.90
C SER A 15 4.44 8.60 -11.92
N ALA A 16 4.38 9.02 -13.18
CA ALA A 16 3.67 8.30 -14.23
C ALA A 16 4.34 6.96 -14.57
N ALA A 17 5.67 6.94 -14.72
CA ALA A 17 6.43 5.73 -15.02
C ALA A 17 6.37 4.75 -13.84
N LEU A 18 6.60 5.23 -12.62
CA LEU A 18 6.51 4.44 -11.39
C LEU A 18 5.10 3.87 -11.19
N GLY A 19 4.06 4.67 -11.44
CA GLY A 19 2.68 4.21 -11.41
C GLY A 19 2.39 3.08 -12.42
N LEU A 20 2.94 3.17 -13.64
CA LEU A 20 2.82 2.11 -14.65
C LEU A 20 3.54 0.82 -14.22
N TYR A 21 4.78 0.93 -13.75
CA TYR A 21 5.54 -0.22 -13.26
C TYR A 21 4.84 -0.88 -12.08
N ASN A 22 4.36 -0.10 -11.12
CA ASN A 22 3.63 -0.57 -9.95
C ASN A 22 2.34 -1.30 -10.34
N SER A 23 1.55 -0.72 -11.25
CA SER A 23 0.34 -1.36 -11.78
C SER A 23 0.65 -2.69 -12.46
N ARG A 24 1.75 -2.76 -13.23
CA ARG A 24 2.18 -4.00 -13.88
C ARG A 24 2.65 -5.05 -12.89
N ILE A 25 3.48 -4.67 -11.92
CA ILE A 25 3.99 -5.57 -10.88
C ILE A 25 2.83 -6.16 -10.08
N VAL A 26 1.86 -5.34 -9.66
CA VAL A 26 0.69 -5.83 -8.91
C VAL A 26 -0.13 -6.83 -9.71
N LYS A 27 -0.34 -6.60 -11.01
CA LYS A 27 -1.00 -7.60 -11.87
C LYS A 27 -0.21 -8.90 -12.01
N LEU A 28 1.11 -8.86 -11.91
CA LEU A 28 1.96 -10.05 -12.03
C LEU A 28 1.95 -10.88 -10.74
N ILE A 29 2.12 -10.23 -9.59
CA ILE A 29 2.16 -10.91 -8.28
C ILE A 29 0.76 -11.36 -7.83
N ASN A 30 -0.29 -10.64 -8.24
CA ASN A 30 -1.66 -10.96 -7.83
C ASN A 30 -2.30 -12.06 -8.69
N LYS A 31 -1.60 -13.19 -8.84
CA LYS A 31 -2.05 -14.37 -9.60
C LYS A 31 -1.86 -15.64 -8.79
N LYS A 32 -2.77 -16.60 -9.00
CA LYS A 32 -2.66 -17.94 -8.40
C LYS A 32 -1.42 -18.67 -8.94
N LYS A 33 -0.91 -19.61 -8.14
CA LYS A 33 0.24 -20.49 -8.47
C LYS A 33 1.56 -19.74 -8.72
N GLN A 34 1.67 -18.50 -8.24
CA GLN A 34 2.94 -17.78 -8.20
C GLN A 34 3.75 -18.14 -6.95
N LEU A 35 5.03 -17.74 -6.95
CA LEU A 35 5.89 -17.83 -5.78
C LEU A 35 5.37 -16.92 -4.66
N LYS A 36 5.65 -17.30 -3.41
CA LYS A 36 5.41 -16.45 -2.25
C LYS A 36 6.15 -15.13 -2.44
N SER A 37 5.47 -14.01 -2.25
CA SER A 37 6.04 -12.68 -2.46
C SER A 37 5.58 -11.71 -1.37
N SER A 38 6.33 -10.63 -1.20
CA SER A 38 5.96 -9.56 -0.28
C SER A 38 6.03 -8.21 -0.99
N VAL A 39 5.06 -7.36 -0.68
CA VAL A 39 5.00 -5.95 -1.09
C VAL A 39 5.06 -5.13 0.19
N ILE A 40 6.07 -4.26 0.28
CA ILE A 40 6.27 -3.37 1.41
C ILE A 40 6.22 -1.95 0.85
N ILE A 41 5.34 -1.13 1.40
CA ILE A 41 5.15 0.27 1.01
C ILE A 41 5.41 1.12 2.23
N ASP A 42 6.53 1.84 2.27
CA ASP A 42 6.98 2.59 3.46
C ASP A 42 6.23 3.93 3.64
N GLU A 43 5.74 4.53 2.54
CA GLU A 43 4.93 5.74 2.56
C GLU A 43 3.90 5.74 1.41
N LEU A 44 2.63 5.53 1.77
CA LEU A 44 1.49 5.57 0.85
C LEU A 44 1.19 6.93 0.18
N PRO A 45 1.46 8.11 0.78
CA PRO A 45 1.18 9.41 0.15
C PRO A 45 2.06 9.71 -1.06
N THR A 46 3.17 9.00 -1.24
CA THR A 46 4.22 9.36 -2.19
C THR A 46 3.92 8.82 -3.60
N ILE A 47 3.13 7.74 -3.70
CA ILE A 47 2.73 7.09 -4.98
C ILE A 47 1.32 6.50 -4.85
N TYR A 48 0.34 7.10 -5.54
CA TYR A 48 -1.01 6.55 -5.64
C TYR A 48 -1.00 5.14 -6.28
N PHE A 49 -1.35 4.13 -5.49
CA PHE A 49 -1.28 2.74 -5.92
C PHE A 49 -2.64 2.24 -6.42
N ARG A 50 -2.91 2.42 -7.72
CA ARG A 50 -4.17 1.97 -8.33
C ARG A 50 -4.28 0.44 -8.30
N GLY A 51 -5.36 -0.07 -7.69
CA GLY A 51 -5.63 -1.50 -7.54
C GLY A 51 -5.07 -2.13 -6.25
N LEU A 52 -4.63 -1.32 -5.30
CA LEU A 52 -4.16 -1.76 -3.98
C LEU A 52 -5.28 -2.44 -3.17
N ASP A 53 -6.50 -1.93 -3.25
CA ASP A 53 -7.72 -2.52 -2.69
C ASP A 53 -7.89 -4.00 -3.11
N ASN A 54 -7.76 -4.26 -4.41
CA ASN A 54 -7.86 -5.61 -4.96
C ASN A 54 -6.67 -6.47 -4.54
N LEU A 55 -5.46 -5.90 -4.53
CA LEU A 55 -4.27 -6.60 -4.06
C LEU A 55 -4.46 -7.05 -2.61
N ILE A 56 -4.84 -6.15 -1.70
CA ILE A 56 -5.04 -6.44 -0.27
C ILE A 56 -6.12 -7.52 -0.08
N THR A 57 -7.24 -7.41 -0.80
CA THR A 57 -8.35 -8.38 -0.70
C THR A 57 -7.94 -9.78 -1.12
N THR A 58 -7.13 -9.92 -2.17
CA THR A 58 -6.78 -11.21 -2.78
C THR A 58 -5.40 -11.75 -2.38
N ALA A 59 -4.59 -10.92 -1.72
CA ALA A 59 -3.20 -11.18 -1.33
C ALA A 59 -3.03 -12.51 -0.59
N ARG A 60 -3.88 -12.79 0.40
CA ARG A 60 -3.84 -14.03 1.18
C ARG A 60 -3.97 -15.27 0.29
N SER A 61 -4.93 -15.27 -0.64
CA SER A 61 -5.19 -16.39 -1.54
C SER A 61 -4.05 -16.60 -2.55
N ASN A 62 -3.37 -15.51 -2.92
CA ASN A 62 -2.24 -15.51 -3.84
C ASN A 62 -0.87 -15.62 -3.14
N LYS A 63 -0.83 -15.84 -1.81
CA LYS A 63 0.39 -15.96 -1.00
C LYS A 63 1.29 -14.71 -1.11
N VAL A 64 0.68 -13.54 -1.19
CA VAL A 64 1.33 -12.24 -1.16
C VAL A 64 1.18 -11.65 0.24
N ALA A 65 2.28 -11.24 0.87
CA ALA A 65 2.27 -10.48 2.12
C ALA A 65 2.35 -8.99 1.82
N VAL A 66 1.35 -8.21 2.21
CA VAL A 66 1.32 -6.75 2.00
C VAL A 66 1.59 -6.06 3.33
N CYS A 67 2.58 -5.18 3.36
CA CYS A 67 2.92 -4.33 4.50
C CYS A 67 2.81 -2.86 4.07
N LEU A 68 2.01 -2.09 4.79
CA LEU A 68 1.70 -0.69 4.50
C LEU A 68 2.18 0.17 5.66
N GLY A 69 3.04 1.13 5.37
CA GLY A 69 3.50 2.18 6.27
C GLY A 69 2.68 3.44 6.05
N PHE A 70 2.13 3.95 7.14
CA PHE A 70 1.45 5.25 7.22
C PHE A 70 1.73 5.85 8.60
N GLN A 71 1.81 7.18 8.67
CA GLN A 71 2.05 7.87 9.93
C GLN A 71 0.77 7.92 10.79
N ASP A 72 -0.39 8.06 10.15
CA ASP A 72 -1.70 8.07 10.81
C ASP A 72 -2.82 7.69 9.82
N PHE A 73 -4.00 7.34 10.34
CA PHE A 73 -5.16 6.96 9.51
C PHE A 73 -5.77 8.12 8.73
N SER A 74 -5.55 9.37 9.13
CA SER A 74 -6.08 10.54 8.42
C SER A 74 -5.38 10.72 7.07
N GLN A 75 -4.09 10.39 6.97
CA GLN A 75 -3.37 10.36 5.69
C GLN A 75 -3.94 9.31 4.74
N LEU A 76 -4.26 8.12 5.27
CA LEU A 76 -4.90 7.07 4.48
C LEU A 76 -6.27 7.53 3.93
N THR A 77 -7.09 8.15 4.79
CA THR A 77 -8.41 8.69 4.38
C THR A 77 -8.29 9.85 3.40
N ARG A 78 -7.30 10.73 3.55
CA ARG A 78 -7.04 11.83 2.61
C ARG A 78 -6.71 11.32 1.21
N ASP A 79 -5.88 10.28 1.12
CA ASP A 79 -5.31 9.84 -0.16
C ASP A 79 -6.20 8.79 -0.87
N TYR A 80 -6.97 8.01 -0.12
CA TYR A 80 -7.86 6.94 -0.64
C TYR A 80 -9.36 7.23 -0.49
N GLY A 81 -9.73 8.24 0.29
CA GLY A 81 -11.12 8.50 0.65
C GLY A 81 -11.68 7.54 1.71
N ASP A 82 -12.83 7.90 2.28
CA ASP A 82 -13.40 7.19 3.44
C ASP A 82 -13.72 5.71 3.17
N LYS A 83 -14.23 5.38 1.99
CA LYS A 83 -14.62 4.01 1.65
C LYS A 83 -13.41 3.09 1.56
N ASP A 84 -12.42 3.47 0.76
CA ASP A 84 -11.26 2.62 0.50
C ASP A 84 -10.34 2.57 1.73
N SER A 85 -10.20 3.68 2.46
CA SER A 85 -9.51 3.72 3.76
C SER A 85 -10.09 2.71 4.75
N LYS A 86 -11.43 2.65 4.90
CA LYS A 86 -12.08 1.63 5.76
C LYS A 86 -11.84 0.21 5.29
N VAL A 87 -11.85 -0.04 3.97
CA VAL A 87 -11.54 -1.38 3.43
C VAL A 87 -10.13 -1.81 3.79
N ILE A 88 -9.15 -0.91 3.62
CA ILE A 88 -7.75 -1.16 3.98
C ILE A 88 -7.63 -1.44 5.48
N GLN A 89 -8.19 -0.59 6.33
CA GLN A 89 -8.16 -0.76 7.79
C GLN A 89 -8.78 -2.09 8.23
N ASN A 90 -9.95 -2.46 7.67
CA ASN A 90 -10.64 -3.70 8.04
C ASN A 90 -9.96 -4.97 7.52
N THR A 91 -9.24 -4.89 6.40
CA THR A 91 -8.59 -6.06 5.79
C THR A 91 -7.20 -6.32 6.36
N VAL A 92 -6.52 -5.28 6.83
CA VAL A 92 -5.22 -5.39 7.49
C VAL A 92 -5.42 -5.99 8.89
N GLY A 93 -5.15 -7.28 9.02
CA GLY A 93 -5.34 -8.02 10.28
C GLY A 93 -4.25 -7.84 11.33
N ASN A 94 -3.12 -7.23 10.99
CA ASN A 94 -2.01 -6.95 11.91
C ASN A 94 -1.68 -5.47 11.86
N VAL A 95 -1.76 -4.78 12.99
CA VAL A 95 -1.41 -3.37 13.13
C VAL A 95 -0.22 -3.27 14.09
N PHE A 96 0.83 -2.58 13.65
CA PHE A 96 1.97 -2.22 14.48
C PHE A 96 1.96 -0.71 14.61
N SER A 97 1.85 -0.20 15.84
CA SER A 97 1.78 1.24 16.11
C SER A 97 2.92 1.65 17.03
N GLY A 98 3.63 2.72 16.65
CA GLY A 98 4.55 3.44 17.53
C GLY A 98 3.80 4.42 18.44
N GLN A 99 4.47 5.44 18.97
CA GLN A 99 3.74 6.55 19.59
C GLN A 99 2.97 7.31 18.51
N VAL A 100 1.64 7.25 18.60
CA VAL A 100 0.70 7.98 17.76
C VAL A 100 -0.16 8.88 18.66
N VAL A 101 -0.46 10.09 18.21
CA VAL A 101 -1.20 11.11 18.96
C VAL A 101 -2.59 11.28 18.32
N GLY A 102 -3.65 11.48 19.11
CA GLY A 102 -5.01 11.75 18.59
C GLY A 102 -5.89 10.49 18.41
N GLU A 103 -6.84 10.51 17.47
CA GLU A 103 -7.85 9.42 17.29
C GLU A 103 -7.23 8.06 16.95
N THR A 104 -6.05 8.03 16.33
CA THR A 104 -5.27 6.82 16.03
C THR A 104 -4.81 6.08 17.30
N ALA A 105 -4.79 6.75 18.46
CA ALA A 105 -4.44 6.13 19.75
C ALA A 105 -5.60 5.35 20.40
N LYS A 106 -6.82 5.41 19.85
CA LYS A 106 -8.01 4.73 20.41
C LYS A 106 -8.22 3.30 19.88
N THR A 107 -7.40 2.86 18.93
CA THR A 107 -7.46 1.52 18.33
C THR A 107 -6.41 0.63 18.98
#